data_AF-A0A2G1NY09-F1
#
_entry.id   AF-A0A2G1NY09-F1
#
_cell.length_a   1.000
_cell.length_b   1.000
_cell.length_c   1.000
_cell.angle_alpha   90.00
_cell.angle_beta   90.00
_cell.angle_gamma   90.00
#
_symmetry.space_group_name_H-M   'P 1'
#
loop_
_entity.id
_entity.type
_entity.pdbx_description
1 polymer ?
#
loop_
_entity_poly.entity_id
_entity_poly.type
_entity_poly.pdbx_seq_one_letter_code
_entity_poly.pdbx_strand_id
1 'polypeptide(L)'
;MSFSSPLKNIWFLVGVQLAAQSYSVRVVEVFRKTPDLWILLLIYGVTIFWGLGVLKLIESGSSQPGGLSNLEVHISFAYYLGVFVFVALVPYILSTLDLLKPSTVIKVLAEGITEESILSAIDEAPDKVHGKDPIQPIVDIVRVSLMKSDYETARAGLSAIEDRTIHIVKSLEESEQISDKTKLENVLKCLFTHIRRTGFLAANRKVGDPTLLATIILYNYGKRSAERGFEDSTWWAVVSIGRLGELIVELKFNTFVMHTIQSLEEIGKTAVKNFEDVTWWVVFYLGRLGELSAGQKLEYATLQATISLEEIGKTATEHKLEHATWQTIDSLKKVRNAAAEHELEHARQQAEHSIKKIKEAADEERFKFIEEEMVEKSRKEMEEALEKLKELHKYSSV
;
A
#
# COMPACT_ATOMS: atom_id res chain seq x y z
N MET A 1 -22.28 -37.40 34.62
CA MET A 1 -22.00 -36.15 35.37
C MET A 1 -20.61 -35.68 34.94
N SER A 2 -20.59 -34.54 34.24
CA SER A 2 -19.47 -33.67 33.85
C SER A 2 -18.03 -34.21 33.88
N PHE A 3 -17.52 -34.58 32.70
CA PHE A 3 -16.09 -34.59 32.39
C PHE A 3 -15.88 -33.58 31.25
N SER A 4 -15.68 -32.30 31.55
CA SER A 4 -15.35 -31.27 30.54
C SER A 4 -14.83 -29.99 31.21
N SER A 5 -13.57 -29.98 31.62
CA SER A 5 -12.91 -28.77 32.14
C SER A 5 -11.37 -28.69 32.05
N PRO A 6 -10.63 -29.56 31.32
CA PRO A 6 -9.24 -29.23 30.95
C PRO A 6 -9.08 -28.73 29.51
N LEU A 7 -9.96 -29.14 28.58
CA LEU A 7 -9.76 -28.89 27.15
C LEU A 7 -9.89 -27.40 26.78
N LYS A 8 -10.86 -26.66 27.34
CA LYS A 8 -11.06 -25.24 27.00
C LYS A 8 -9.87 -24.34 27.32
N ASN A 9 -9.13 -24.64 28.39
CA ASN A 9 -7.95 -23.85 28.78
C ASN A 9 -6.75 -24.13 27.87
N ILE A 10 -6.64 -25.35 27.35
CA ILE A 10 -5.61 -25.73 26.37
C ILE A 10 -5.87 -25.03 25.04
N TRP A 11 -7.13 -24.96 24.58
CA TRP A 11 -7.48 -24.20 23.37
C TRP A 11 -7.24 -22.69 23.52
N PHE A 12 -7.47 -22.11 24.71
CA PHE A 12 -7.16 -20.71 24.97
C PHE A 12 -5.64 -20.44 24.98
N LEU A 13 -4.86 -21.27 25.68
CA LEU A 13 -3.39 -21.15 25.70
C LEU A 13 -2.77 -21.37 24.32
N VAL A 14 -3.23 -22.38 23.58
CA VAL A 14 -2.79 -22.65 22.20
C VAL A 14 -3.23 -21.51 21.27
N GLY A 15 -4.41 -20.93 21.45
CA GLY A 15 -4.89 -19.76 20.70
C GLY A 15 -4.04 -18.51 20.97
N VAL A 16 -3.72 -18.23 22.23
CA VAL A 16 -2.82 -17.12 22.62
C VAL A 16 -1.40 -17.35 22.11
N GLN A 17 -0.91 -18.59 22.15
CA GLN A 17 0.44 -18.94 21.71
C GLN A 17 0.56 -18.90 20.17
N LEU A 18 -0.46 -19.33 19.44
CA LEU A 18 -0.55 -19.18 17.98
C LEU A 18 -0.67 -17.72 17.56
N ALA A 19 -1.41 -16.90 18.32
CA ALA A 19 -1.49 -15.46 18.09
C ALA A 19 -0.14 -14.76 18.39
N ALA A 20 0.52 -15.11 19.48
CA ALA A 20 1.85 -14.56 19.81
C ALA A 20 2.93 -14.98 18.79
N GLN A 21 2.81 -16.18 18.18
CA GLN A 21 3.73 -16.65 17.14
C GLN A 21 3.43 -16.10 15.74
N SER A 22 2.17 -15.75 15.45
CA SER A 22 1.79 -15.22 14.14
C SER A 22 2.13 -13.73 13.97
N TYR A 23 2.33 -13.01 15.08
CA TYR A 23 2.56 -11.58 15.09
C TYR A 23 4.01 -11.24 15.49
N SER A 24 4.71 -10.60 14.56
CA SER A 24 6.10 -10.12 14.65
C SER A 24 6.48 -9.50 16.00
N VAL A 25 7.77 -9.52 16.37
CA VAL A 25 8.37 -8.91 17.57
C VAL A 25 7.87 -7.48 17.86
N ARG A 26 7.42 -6.74 16.83
CA ARG A 26 6.85 -5.39 16.96
C ARG A 26 5.41 -5.32 17.50
N VAL A 27 4.62 -6.40 17.43
CA VAL A 27 3.28 -6.43 18.05
C VAL A 27 3.36 -6.49 19.57
N VAL A 28 4.46 -7.01 20.13
CA VAL A 28 4.73 -6.90 21.58
C VAL A 28 4.93 -5.44 22.00
N GLU A 29 5.46 -4.56 21.13
CA GLU A 29 5.54 -3.12 21.42
C GLU A 29 4.15 -2.46 21.49
N VAL A 30 3.16 -2.98 20.73
CA VAL A 30 1.76 -2.54 20.81
C VAL A 30 1.16 -2.90 22.17
N PHE A 31 1.37 -4.14 22.64
CA PHE A 31 0.94 -4.57 23.98
C PHE A 31 1.63 -3.79 25.12
N ARG A 32 2.85 -3.28 24.91
CA ARG A 32 3.55 -2.45 25.93
C ARG A 32 2.96 -1.04 26.06
N LYS A 33 2.37 -0.50 24.98
CA LYS A 33 1.79 0.86 24.96
C LYS A 33 0.41 0.93 25.62
N THR A 34 -0.26 -0.19 25.87
CA THR A 34 -1.59 -0.17 26.46
C THR A 34 -1.53 0.05 27.98
N PRO A 35 -2.27 1.03 28.53
CA PRO A 35 -2.25 1.33 29.96
C PRO A 35 -2.88 0.20 30.80
N ASP A 36 -3.81 -0.55 30.22
CA ASP A 36 -4.56 -1.63 30.89
C ASP A 36 -3.64 -2.69 31.51
N LEU A 37 -2.57 -3.07 30.81
CA LEU A 37 -1.60 -4.06 31.30
C LEU A 37 -0.81 -3.54 32.51
N TRP A 38 -0.40 -2.28 32.49
CA TRP A 38 0.33 -1.65 33.59
C TRP A 38 -0.55 -1.44 34.83
N ILE A 39 -1.81 -1.04 34.63
CA ILE A 39 -2.78 -0.87 35.71
C ILE A 39 -3.05 -2.21 36.39
N LEU A 40 -3.27 -3.27 35.62
CA LEU A 40 -3.49 -4.60 36.18
C LEU A 40 -2.25 -5.11 36.93
N LEU A 41 -1.05 -4.94 36.36
CA LEU A 41 0.20 -5.36 36.99
C LEU A 41 0.40 -4.63 38.34
N LEU A 42 0.10 -3.34 38.40
CA LEU A 42 0.19 -2.53 39.61
C LEU A 42 -0.82 -3.00 40.66
N ILE A 43 -2.09 -3.17 40.30
CA ILE A 43 -3.13 -3.66 41.21
C ILE A 43 -2.74 -5.04 41.75
N TYR A 44 -2.29 -5.95 40.88
CA TYR A 44 -1.87 -7.29 41.27
C TYR A 44 -0.67 -7.29 42.20
N GLY A 45 0.32 -6.43 41.93
CA GLY A 45 1.47 -6.21 42.82
C GLY A 45 1.03 -5.74 44.21
N VAL A 46 0.17 -4.73 44.28
CA VAL A 46 -0.39 -4.22 45.54
C VAL A 46 -1.14 -5.33 46.30
N THR A 47 -1.93 -6.15 45.60
CA THR A 47 -2.64 -7.30 46.20
C THR A 47 -1.67 -8.29 46.83
N ILE A 48 -0.58 -8.64 46.15
CA ILE A 48 0.42 -9.60 46.66
C ILE A 48 1.12 -9.03 47.88
N PHE A 49 1.60 -7.78 47.82
CA PHE A 49 2.27 -7.14 48.94
C PHE A 49 1.34 -7.01 50.16
N TRP A 50 0.08 -6.66 49.92
CA TRP A 50 -0.92 -6.61 50.98
C TRP A 50 -1.18 -7.99 51.60
N GLY A 51 -1.34 -9.02 50.77
CA GLY A 51 -1.52 -10.41 51.23
C GLY A 51 -0.33 -10.93 52.05
N LEU A 52 0.90 -10.62 51.64
CA LEU A 52 2.11 -10.96 52.41
C LEU A 52 2.17 -10.20 53.75
N GLY A 53 1.76 -8.93 53.76
CA GLY A 53 1.65 -8.12 54.98
C GLY A 53 0.65 -8.73 55.97
N VAL A 54 -0.52 -9.17 55.48
CA VAL A 54 -1.53 -9.88 56.28
C VAL A 54 -0.98 -11.20 56.82
N LEU A 55 -0.25 -11.97 56.00
CA LEU A 55 0.35 -13.25 56.44
C LEU A 55 1.34 -13.04 57.61
N LYS A 56 2.18 -12.01 57.52
CA LYS A 56 3.12 -11.64 58.58
C LYS A 56 2.40 -11.13 59.84
N LEU A 57 1.30 -10.39 59.66
CA LEU A 57 0.45 -9.92 60.76
C LEU A 57 -0.19 -11.10 61.51
N ILE A 58 -0.66 -12.13 60.80
CA ILE A 58 -1.20 -13.36 61.40
C ILE A 58 -0.13 -14.08 62.25
N GLU A 59 1.12 -14.18 61.76
CA GLU A 59 2.24 -14.78 62.49
C GLU A 59 2.62 -13.98 63.75
N SER A 60 2.55 -12.64 63.69
CA SER A 60 2.87 -11.77 64.83
C SER A 60 1.72 -11.61 65.84
N GLY A 61 0.47 -11.75 65.39
CA GLY A 61 -0.76 -11.52 66.15
C GLY A 61 -1.14 -12.64 67.13
N SER A 62 -0.45 -13.79 67.09
CA SER A 62 -0.61 -14.87 68.08
C SER A 62 -0.12 -14.50 69.49
N SER A 63 0.39 -13.29 69.69
CA SER A 63 1.12 -12.89 70.90
C SER A 63 0.44 -11.81 71.77
N GLN A 64 -0.71 -11.24 71.38
CA GLN A 64 -1.40 -10.21 72.21
C GLN A 64 -2.94 -10.27 72.18
N PRO A 65 -3.61 -10.23 73.35
CA PRO A 65 -5.07 -10.24 73.44
C PRO A 65 -5.63 -8.83 73.23
N GLY A 66 -6.25 -8.60 72.07
CA GLY A 66 -6.87 -7.32 71.69
C GLY A 66 -6.77 -6.98 70.20
N GLY A 67 -5.92 -7.69 69.43
CA GLY A 67 -5.70 -7.44 68.00
C GLY A 67 -6.69 -8.09 67.02
N LEU A 68 -7.67 -8.86 67.50
CA LEU A 68 -8.55 -9.68 66.66
C LEU A 68 -9.45 -8.84 65.73
N SER A 69 -9.99 -7.71 66.19
CA SER A 69 -10.86 -6.86 65.36
C SER A 69 -10.09 -6.19 64.21
N ASN A 70 -8.83 -5.83 64.44
CA ASN A 70 -7.99 -5.22 63.41
C ASN A 70 -7.55 -6.27 62.37
N LEU A 71 -7.24 -7.48 62.82
CA LEU A 71 -6.87 -8.61 61.95
C LEU A 71 -8.04 -9.06 61.05
N GLU A 72 -9.25 -9.14 61.59
CA GLU A 72 -10.45 -9.52 60.84
C GLU A 72 -10.80 -8.50 59.74
N VAL A 73 -10.60 -7.21 60.00
CA VAL A 73 -10.74 -6.14 59.00
C VAL A 73 -9.70 -6.26 57.90
N HIS A 74 -8.43 -6.54 58.24
CA HIS A 74 -7.37 -6.75 57.25
C HIS A 74 -7.59 -7.98 56.37
N ILE A 75 -8.10 -9.08 56.94
CA ILE A 75 -8.45 -10.32 56.21
C ILE A 75 -9.65 -10.07 55.29
N SER A 76 -10.70 -9.40 55.79
CA SER A 76 -11.88 -9.05 55.01
C SER A 76 -11.51 -8.14 53.84
N PHE A 77 -10.67 -7.14 54.08
CA PHE A 77 -10.17 -6.25 53.03
C PHE A 77 -9.36 -7.02 51.97
N ALA A 78 -8.48 -7.94 52.37
CA ALA A 78 -7.75 -8.79 51.44
C ALA A 78 -8.69 -9.65 50.57
N TYR A 79 -9.76 -10.19 51.16
CA TYR A 79 -10.78 -10.93 50.42
C TYR A 79 -11.52 -10.06 49.39
N TYR A 80 -11.96 -8.86 49.79
CA TYR A 80 -12.60 -7.90 48.86
C TYR A 80 -11.66 -7.51 47.73
N LEU A 81 -10.38 -7.30 48.03
CA LEU A 81 -9.37 -6.93 47.05
C LEU A 81 -9.08 -8.08 46.07
N GLY A 82 -9.11 -9.33 46.55
CA GLY A 82 -9.06 -10.53 45.71
C GLY A 82 -10.26 -10.66 44.76
N VAL A 83 -11.48 -10.45 45.27
CA VAL A 83 -12.70 -10.44 44.43
C VAL A 83 -12.64 -9.30 43.40
N PHE A 84 -12.18 -8.12 43.81
CA PHE A 84 -12.01 -6.97 42.92
C PHE A 84 -11.03 -7.28 41.78
N VAL A 85 -9.86 -7.86 42.08
CA VAL A 85 -8.88 -8.28 41.07
C VAL A 85 -9.47 -9.34 40.12
N PHE A 86 -10.22 -10.30 40.66
CA PHE A 86 -10.88 -11.32 39.83
C PHE A 86 -11.91 -10.71 38.88
N VAL A 87 -12.73 -9.77 39.36
CA VAL A 87 -13.67 -9.03 38.52
C VAL A 87 -12.93 -8.18 37.49
N ALA A 88 -11.82 -7.53 37.85
CA ALA A 88 -10.98 -6.73 36.95
C ALA A 88 -10.25 -7.57 35.89
N LEU A 89 -10.05 -8.88 36.12
CA LEU A 89 -9.48 -9.79 35.14
C LEU A 89 -10.38 -9.96 33.90
N VAL A 90 -11.70 -9.93 34.09
CA VAL A 90 -12.67 -10.09 32.99
C VAL A 90 -12.54 -8.99 31.92
N PRO A 91 -12.64 -7.68 32.24
CA PRO A 91 -12.44 -6.63 31.25
C PRO A 91 -11.02 -6.63 30.67
N TYR A 92 -10.00 -7.02 31.44
CA TYR A 92 -8.65 -7.17 30.91
C TYR A 92 -8.53 -8.28 29.86
N ILE A 93 -9.13 -9.46 30.10
CA ILE A 93 -9.15 -10.55 29.11
C ILE A 93 -9.88 -10.09 27.85
N LEU A 94 -11.01 -9.39 27.98
CA LEU A 94 -11.75 -8.86 26.83
C LEU A 94 -10.91 -7.84 26.04
N SER A 95 -10.26 -6.88 26.73
CA SER A 95 -9.34 -5.90 26.10
C SER A 95 -8.17 -6.59 25.38
N THR A 96 -7.59 -7.63 26.00
CA THR A 96 -6.52 -8.43 25.39
C THR A 96 -7.01 -9.19 24.16
N LEU A 97 -8.19 -9.80 24.22
CA LEU A 97 -8.80 -10.48 23.07
C LEU A 97 -9.08 -9.51 21.91
N ASP A 98 -9.49 -8.28 22.23
CA ASP A 98 -9.66 -7.23 21.22
C ASP A 98 -8.33 -6.80 20.59
N LEU A 99 -7.24 -6.75 21.36
CA LEU A 99 -5.89 -6.47 20.85
C LEU A 99 -5.29 -7.62 20.02
N LEU A 100 -5.83 -8.84 20.12
CA LEU A 100 -5.42 -9.97 19.27
C LEU A 100 -6.10 -9.94 17.88
N LYS A 101 -7.16 -9.13 17.71
CA LYS A 101 -7.82 -8.98 16.41
C LYS A 101 -6.89 -8.24 15.44
N PRO A 102 -6.66 -8.78 14.23
CA PRO A 102 -5.79 -8.14 13.24
C PRO A 102 -6.17 -6.68 12.96
N SER A 103 -7.47 -6.38 12.89
CA SER A 103 -7.99 -5.03 12.66
C SER A 103 -7.60 -4.03 13.75
N THR A 104 -7.63 -4.44 15.03
CA THR A 104 -7.23 -3.59 16.16
C THR A 104 -5.72 -3.34 16.14
N VAL A 105 -4.91 -4.38 15.89
CA VAL A 105 -3.45 -4.24 15.78
C VAL A 105 -3.08 -3.30 14.65
N ILE A 106 -3.70 -3.47 13.47
CA ILE A 106 -3.51 -2.61 12.31
C ILE A 106 -3.85 -1.16 12.67
N LYS A 107 -5.00 -0.91 13.33
CA LYS A 107 -5.41 0.44 13.73
C LYS A 107 -4.39 1.11 14.65
N VAL A 108 -3.93 0.42 15.69
CA VAL A 108 -2.96 0.99 16.64
C VAL A 108 -1.61 1.25 15.98
N LEU A 109 -1.18 0.38 15.05
CA LEU A 109 0.03 0.63 14.26
C LEU A 109 -0.16 1.81 13.30
N ALA A 110 -1.34 1.95 12.70
CA ALA A 110 -1.67 3.04 11.79
C ALA A 110 -1.70 4.40 12.50
N GLU A 111 -2.14 4.45 13.76
CA GLU A 111 -2.05 5.66 14.60
C GLU A 111 -0.59 6.14 14.79
N GLY A 112 0.38 5.23 14.69
CA GLY A 112 1.80 5.54 14.69
C GLY A 112 2.33 6.17 13.39
N ILE A 113 1.55 6.13 12.30
CA ILE A 113 1.88 6.77 11.02
C ILE A 113 1.44 8.24 11.12
N THR A 114 2.41 9.11 11.44
CA THR A 114 2.28 10.56 11.50
C THR A 114 3.27 11.22 10.55
N GLU A 115 3.01 12.48 10.17
CA GLU A 115 3.95 13.28 9.36
C GLU A 115 5.36 13.28 9.96
N GLU A 116 5.49 13.58 11.26
CA GLU A 116 6.77 13.59 11.98
C GLU A 116 7.47 12.24 11.95
N SER A 117 6.72 11.14 12.11
CA SER A 117 7.29 9.78 12.08
C SER A 117 7.82 9.39 10.69
N ILE A 118 7.19 9.89 9.61
CA ILE A 118 7.63 9.64 8.24
C ILE A 118 8.84 10.52 7.92
N LEU A 119 8.79 11.81 8.26
CA LEU A 119 9.90 12.74 8.02
C LEU A 119 11.16 12.32 8.78
N SER A 120 11.04 11.95 10.05
CA SER A 120 12.17 11.41 10.82
C SER A 120 12.75 10.13 10.20
N ALA A 121 11.90 9.25 9.65
CA ALA A 121 12.37 8.06 8.94
C ALA A 121 13.06 8.37 7.60
N ILE A 122 12.77 9.53 6.97
CA ILE A 122 13.39 9.98 5.72
C ILE A 122 14.72 10.70 5.99
N ASP A 123 14.82 11.48 7.07
CA ASP A 123 16.01 12.26 7.44
C ASP A 123 17.14 11.39 8.02
N GLU A 124 16.83 10.21 8.55
CA GLU A 124 17.83 9.24 8.98
C GLU A 124 18.49 8.54 7.78
N ALA A 125 19.73 8.94 7.45
CA ALA A 125 20.57 8.38 6.39
C ALA A 125 20.62 6.83 6.38
N PRO A 126 20.77 6.19 5.19
CA PRO A 126 20.64 4.74 4.98
C PRO A 126 21.62 3.84 5.79
N ASP A 127 22.63 4.42 6.44
CA ASP A 127 23.67 3.69 7.17
C ASP A 127 23.37 3.46 8.67
N LYS A 128 22.23 3.94 9.19
CA LYS A 128 21.77 3.58 10.54
C LYS A 128 20.62 2.58 10.45
N VAL A 129 20.95 1.32 10.74
CA VAL A 129 20.11 0.11 10.63
C VAL A 129 18.75 0.16 11.36
N HIS A 130 18.35 1.24 12.06
CA HIS A 130 17.06 1.29 12.77
C HIS A 130 16.35 2.64 12.77
N GLY A 131 16.28 3.33 11.63
CA GLY A 131 15.15 4.24 11.38
C GLY A 131 13.89 3.40 11.19
N LYS A 132 13.06 3.26 12.24
CA LYS A 132 11.86 2.41 12.21
C LYS A 132 10.81 3.07 11.31
N ASP A 133 10.88 2.77 10.02
CA ASP A 133 9.82 3.06 9.05
C ASP A 133 8.44 2.72 9.68
N PRO A 134 7.58 3.73 9.90
CA PRO A 134 6.33 3.57 10.63
C PRO A 134 5.29 2.77 9.83
N ILE A 135 5.47 2.65 8.51
CA ILE A 135 4.55 1.94 7.60
C ILE A 135 4.93 0.45 7.52
N GLN A 136 6.22 0.12 7.66
CA GLN A 136 6.72 -1.26 7.54
C GLN A 136 6.00 -2.30 8.42
N PRO A 137 5.61 -2.04 9.69
CA PRO A 137 4.88 -2.99 10.49
C PRO A 137 3.54 -3.42 9.86
N ILE A 138 2.80 -2.47 9.28
CA ILE A 138 1.53 -2.78 8.61
C ILE A 138 1.80 -3.53 7.30
N VAL A 139 2.84 -3.14 6.56
CA VAL A 139 3.27 -3.85 5.34
C VAL A 139 3.67 -5.29 5.63
N ASP A 140 4.34 -5.55 6.76
CA ASP A 140 4.70 -6.90 7.20
C ASP A 140 3.43 -7.72 7.52
N ILE A 141 2.43 -7.13 8.19
CA ILE A 141 1.12 -7.77 8.41
C ILE A 141 0.45 -8.08 7.08
N VAL A 142 0.34 -7.11 6.17
CA VAL A 142 -0.26 -7.30 4.84
C VAL A 142 0.44 -8.44 4.09
N ARG A 143 1.77 -8.47 4.10
CA ARG A 143 2.57 -9.53 3.48
C ARG A 143 2.26 -10.90 4.08
N VAL A 144 2.28 -11.02 5.41
CA VAL A 144 2.01 -12.29 6.10
C VAL A 144 0.57 -12.74 5.86
N SER A 145 -0.39 -11.81 5.85
CA SER A 145 -1.80 -12.10 5.58
C SER A 145 -2.01 -12.58 4.14
N LEU A 146 -1.37 -11.93 3.16
CA LEU A 146 -1.33 -12.42 1.77
C LEU A 146 -0.65 -13.80 1.65
N MET A 147 0.35 -14.09 2.49
CA MET A 147 0.98 -15.41 2.56
C MET A 147 0.04 -16.50 3.08
N LYS A 148 -0.82 -16.15 4.04
CA LYS A 148 -1.78 -17.05 4.70
C LYS A 148 -3.17 -17.05 4.04
N SER A 149 -3.34 -16.35 2.91
CA SER A 149 -4.63 -16.16 2.23
C SER A 149 -5.72 -15.49 3.08
N ASP A 150 -5.32 -14.70 4.08
CA ASP A 150 -6.21 -13.82 4.83
C ASP A 150 -6.32 -12.46 4.12
N TYR A 151 -7.13 -12.43 3.07
CA TYR A 151 -7.24 -11.27 2.19
C TYR A 151 -7.96 -10.09 2.85
N GLU A 152 -8.87 -10.34 3.79
CA GLU A 152 -9.55 -9.29 4.55
C GLU A 152 -8.57 -8.54 5.45
N THR A 153 -7.68 -9.25 6.15
CA THR A 153 -6.64 -8.59 6.94
C THR A 153 -5.65 -7.83 6.05
N ALA A 154 -5.30 -8.37 4.87
CA ALA A 154 -4.44 -7.68 3.91
C ALA A 154 -5.10 -6.38 3.39
N ARG A 155 -6.39 -6.44 3.06
CA ARG A 155 -7.19 -5.29 2.64
C ARG A 155 -7.30 -4.25 3.75
N ALA A 156 -7.61 -4.67 4.98
CA ALA A 156 -7.69 -3.78 6.14
C ALA A 156 -6.36 -3.06 6.40
N GLY A 157 -5.23 -3.74 6.22
CA GLY A 157 -3.91 -3.12 6.34
C GLY A 157 -3.66 -2.03 5.31
N LEU A 158 -4.02 -2.28 4.05
CA LEU A 158 -3.95 -1.28 2.97
C LEU A 158 -4.87 -0.08 3.23
N SER A 159 -6.13 -0.32 3.61
CA SER A 159 -7.09 0.75 3.94
C SER A 159 -6.61 1.60 5.11
N ALA A 160 -5.99 1.01 6.13
CA ALA A 160 -5.43 1.78 7.24
C ALA A 160 -4.27 2.69 6.81
N ILE A 161 -3.43 2.24 5.86
CA ILE A 161 -2.37 3.08 5.29
C ILE A 161 -2.99 4.23 4.47
N GLU A 162 -4.01 3.95 3.67
CA GLU A 162 -4.75 4.95 2.89
C GLU A 162 -5.36 6.04 3.79
N ASP A 163 -6.12 5.64 4.82
CA ASP A 163 -6.80 6.56 5.75
C ASP A 163 -5.80 7.52 6.42
N ARG A 164 -4.67 6.98 6.89
CA ARG A 164 -3.61 7.79 7.51
C ARG A 164 -2.94 8.71 6.51
N THR A 165 -2.70 8.23 5.30
CA THR A 165 -2.13 9.06 4.24
C THR A 165 -3.04 10.21 3.88
N ILE A 166 -4.35 9.98 3.72
CA ILE A 166 -5.32 11.05 3.42
C ILE A 166 -5.28 12.12 4.51
N HIS A 167 -5.21 11.70 5.78
CA HIS A 167 -5.10 12.63 6.90
C HIS A 167 -3.82 13.47 6.85
N ILE A 168 -2.66 12.85 6.60
CA ILE A 168 -1.35 13.54 6.54
C ILE A 168 -1.28 14.48 5.34
N VAL A 169 -1.74 14.04 4.16
CA VAL A 169 -1.76 14.87 2.95
C VAL A 169 -2.68 16.06 3.15
N LYS A 170 -3.85 15.88 3.78
CA LYS A 170 -4.77 16.98 4.07
C LYS A 170 -4.15 17.98 5.04
N SER A 171 -3.48 17.53 6.10
CA SER A 171 -2.84 18.45 7.05
C SER A 171 -1.68 19.24 6.42
N LEU A 172 -0.89 18.59 5.57
CA LEU A 172 0.22 19.22 4.83
C LEU A 172 -0.26 20.21 3.77
N GLU A 173 -1.44 20.00 3.18
CA GLU A 173 -1.99 20.94 2.20
C GLU A 173 -2.61 22.18 2.80
N GLU A 174 -3.03 22.11 4.07
CA GLU A 174 -3.55 23.24 4.82
C GLU A 174 -2.42 24.15 5.35
N SER A 175 -1.16 23.70 5.33
CA SER A 175 0.00 24.52 5.69
C SER A 175 0.60 25.21 4.44
N GLU A 176 0.38 26.52 4.30
CA GLU A 176 0.72 27.33 3.11
C GLU A 176 2.24 27.55 2.84
N GLN A 177 3.18 26.80 3.44
CA GLN A 177 4.62 27.05 3.26
C GLN A 177 5.26 26.28 2.10
N ILE A 178 6.11 26.96 1.33
CA ILE A 178 6.90 26.40 0.21
C ILE A 178 7.82 25.24 0.64
N SER A 179 8.23 25.19 1.92
CA SER A 179 8.94 24.04 2.53
C SER A 179 8.10 22.75 2.47
N ASP A 180 6.77 22.87 2.55
CA ASP A 180 5.88 21.74 2.69
C ASP A 180 5.63 21.03 1.35
N LYS A 181 5.88 21.68 0.21
CA LYS A 181 5.82 21.03 -1.11
C LYS A 181 6.84 19.89 -1.23
N THR A 182 8.10 20.14 -0.87
CA THR A 182 9.15 19.11 -0.90
C THR A 182 8.93 18.04 0.16
N LYS A 183 8.44 18.40 1.35
CA LYS A 183 8.07 17.43 2.40
C LYS A 183 6.91 16.54 1.96
N LEU A 184 5.87 17.13 1.39
CA LEU A 184 4.69 16.42 0.87
C LEU A 184 5.10 15.44 -0.23
N GLU A 185 5.96 15.86 -1.15
CA GLU A 185 6.51 14.99 -2.20
C GLU A 185 7.32 13.82 -1.63
N ASN A 186 8.16 14.05 -0.62
CA ASN A 186 8.91 12.99 0.05
C ASN A 186 8.01 12.00 0.81
N VAL A 187 7.01 12.52 1.53
CA VAL A 187 6.00 11.71 2.24
C VAL A 187 5.21 10.85 1.24
N LEU A 188 4.73 11.46 0.15
CA LEU A 188 4.02 10.77 -0.92
C LEU A 188 4.90 9.67 -1.54
N LYS A 189 6.16 9.96 -1.85
CA LYS A 189 7.11 8.98 -2.42
C LYS A 189 7.36 7.78 -1.50
N CYS A 190 7.49 8.01 -0.20
CA CYS A 190 7.60 6.94 0.80
C CYS A 190 6.35 6.05 0.76
N LEU A 191 5.17 6.66 0.86
CA LEU A 191 3.88 5.95 0.87
C LEU A 191 3.64 5.17 -0.43
N PHE A 192 3.91 5.80 -1.58
CA PHE A 192 3.88 5.18 -2.90
C PHE A 192 4.74 3.91 -2.93
N THR A 193 5.94 3.95 -2.37
CA THR A 193 6.85 2.80 -2.36
C THR A 193 6.24 1.61 -1.61
N HIS A 194 5.60 1.84 -0.48
CA HIS A 194 4.97 0.77 0.31
C HIS A 194 3.71 0.22 -0.36
N ILE A 195 2.78 1.10 -0.79
CA ILE A 195 1.54 0.71 -1.48
C ILE A 195 1.86 -0.08 -2.75
N ARG A 196 2.84 0.39 -3.53
CA ARG A 196 3.33 -0.30 -4.72
C ARG A 196 3.86 -1.69 -4.39
N ARG A 197 4.75 -1.83 -3.41
CA ARG A 197 5.31 -3.13 -2.99
C ARG A 197 4.22 -4.12 -2.57
N THR A 198 3.24 -3.67 -1.79
CA THR A 198 2.12 -4.51 -1.35
C THR A 198 1.17 -4.86 -2.50
N GLY A 199 0.87 -3.91 -3.39
CA GLY A 199 0.05 -4.15 -4.57
C GLY A 199 0.68 -5.18 -5.51
N PHE A 200 1.99 -5.09 -5.77
CA PHE A 200 2.70 -6.07 -6.59
C PHE A 200 2.68 -7.46 -5.98
N LEU A 201 2.84 -7.56 -4.66
CA LEU A 201 2.77 -8.83 -3.96
C LEU A 201 1.38 -9.47 -4.08
N ALA A 202 0.31 -8.67 -3.95
CA ALA A 202 -1.06 -9.14 -4.13
C ALA A 202 -1.32 -9.58 -5.58
N ALA A 203 -0.87 -8.80 -6.56
CA ALA A 203 -1.05 -9.09 -7.98
C ALA A 203 -0.34 -10.39 -8.39
N ASN A 204 0.92 -10.56 -7.97
CA ASN A 204 1.70 -11.79 -8.21
C ASN A 204 1.07 -13.03 -7.57
N ARG A 205 0.30 -12.86 -6.48
CA ARG A 205 -0.47 -13.92 -5.84
C ARG A 205 -1.86 -14.12 -6.45
N LYS A 206 -2.20 -13.36 -7.49
CA LYS A 206 -3.50 -13.37 -8.17
C LYS A 206 -4.67 -13.04 -7.26
N VAL A 207 -4.44 -12.16 -6.28
CA VAL A 207 -5.46 -11.72 -5.34
C VAL A 207 -6.05 -10.40 -5.82
N GLY A 208 -7.32 -10.43 -6.21
CA GLY A 208 -8.01 -9.31 -6.83
C GLY A 208 -8.14 -8.06 -5.95
N ASP A 209 -8.83 -8.18 -4.82
CA ASP A 209 -9.28 -7.01 -4.04
C ASP A 209 -8.13 -6.14 -3.48
N PRO A 210 -7.07 -6.69 -2.86
CA PRO A 210 -5.95 -5.87 -2.39
C PRO A 210 -5.15 -5.25 -3.55
N THR A 211 -5.11 -5.91 -4.71
CA THR A 211 -4.47 -5.38 -5.92
C THR A 211 -5.25 -4.18 -6.45
N LEU A 212 -6.57 -4.31 -6.59
CA LEU A 212 -7.44 -3.22 -7.03
C LEU A 212 -7.40 -2.04 -6.05
N LEU A 213 -7.44 -2.31 -4.75
CA LEU A 213 -7.34 -1.28 -3.72
C LEU A 213 -6.02 -0.51 -3.84
N ALA A 214 -4.89 -1.21 -4.02
CA ALA A 214 -3.62 -0.54 -4.26
C ALA A 214 -3.67 0.37 -5.51
N THR A 215 -4.26 -0.08 -6.61
CA THR A 215 -4.45 0.73 -7.82
C THR A 215 -5.31 1.97 -7.55
N ILE A 216 -6.41 1.86 -6.82
CA ILE A 216 -7.30 2.99 -6.47
C ILE A 216 -6.55 4.02 -5.62
N ILE A 217 -5.80 3.56 -4.62
CA ILE A 217 -4.99 4.43 -3.76
C ILE A 217 -3.95 5.20 -4.60
N LEU A 218 -3.22 4.49 -5.48
CA LEU A 218 -2.25 5.11 -6.38
C LEU A 218 -2.90 6.13 -7.33
N TYR A 219 -4.11 5.83 -7.83
CA TYR A 219 -4.87 6.74 -8.68
C TYR A 219 -5.24 8.03 -7.96
N ASN A 220 -5.83 7.92 -6.75
CA ASN A 220 -6.27 9.07 -5.98
C ASN A 220 -5.10 10.04 -5.73
N TYR A 221 -3.93 9.52 -5.37
CA TYR A 221 -2.75 10.34 -5.17
C TYR A 221 -2.12 10.84 -6.47
N GLY A 222 -2.07 10.00 -7.51
CA GLY A 222 -1.56 10.40 -8.83
C GLY A 222 -2.36 11.55 -9.43
N LYS A 223 -3.69 11.48 -9.37
CA LYS A 223 -4.58 12.55 -9.87
C LYS A 223 -4.38 13.85 -9.10
N ARG A 224 -4.35 13.77 -7.76
CA ARG A 224 -4.11 14.93 -6.90
C ARG A 224 -2.73 15.55 -7.12
N SER A 225 -1.69 14.72 -7.31
CA SER A 225 -0.33 15.16 -7.63
C SER A 225 -0.30 15.90 -8.97
N ALA A 226 -1.01 15.40 -9.98
CA ALA A 226 -1.11 16.03 -11.29
C ALA A 226 -1.81 17.39 -11.20
N GLU A 227 -2.91 17.48 -10.45
CA GLU A 227 -3.67 18.73 -10.24
C GLU A 227 -2.86 19.80 -9.50
N ARG A 228 -1.94 19.38 -8.62
CA ARG A 228 -1.07 20.26 -7.81
C ARG A 228 0.25 20.62 -8.48
N GLY A 229 0.52 20.06 -9.66
CA GLY A 229 1.76 20.33 -10.36
C GLY A 229 2.99 19.62 -9.73
N PHE A 230 2.83 18.39 -9.22
CA PHE A 230 3.92 17.56 -8.68
C PHE A 230 4.30 16.49 -9.70
N GLU A 231 5.22 16.82 -10.60
CA GLU A 231 5.58 15.98 -11.74
C GLU A 231 6.13 14.61 -11.32
N ASP A 232 7.14 14.57 -10.45
CA ASP A 232 7.76 13.30 -10.01
C ASP A 232 6.76 12.38 -9.31
N SER A 233 5.95 12.93 -8.41
CA SER A 233 4.91 12.18 -7.70
C SER A 233 3.86 11.62 -8.67
N THR A 234 3.48 12.40 -9.68
CA THR A 234 2.56 11.96 -10.74
C THR A 234 3.19 10.85 -11.59
N TRP A 235 4.46 11.01 -11.97
CA TRP A 235 5.23 10.01 -12.69
C TRP A 235 5.30 8.68 -11.94
N TRP A 236 5.62 8.70 -10.63
CA TRP A 236 5.66 7.51 -9.79
C TRP A 236 4.31 6.80 -9.72
N ALA A 237 3.21 7.54 -9.64
CA ALA A 237 1.86 6.97 -9.65
C ALA A 237 1.56 6.29 -10.99
N VAL A 238 1.81 6.97 -12.11
CA VAL A 238 1.59 6.44 -13.47
C VAL A 238 2.38 5.16 -13.69
N VAL A 239 3.68 5.15 -13.38
CA VAL A 239 4.55 3.97 -13.52
C VAL A 239 4.08 2.82 -12.64
N SER A 240 3.64 3.11 -11.42
CA SER A 240 3.17 2.08 -10.49
C SER A 240 1.84 1.47 -10.95
N ILE A 241 0.88 2.30 -11.36
CA ILE A 241 -0.43 1.87 -11.89
C ILE A 241 -0.24 1.07 -13.16
N GLY A 242 0.59 1.55 -14.10
CA GLY A 242 0.83 0.89 -15.38
C GLY A 242 1.37 -0.53 -15.20
N ARG A 243 2.43 -0.69 -14.40
CA ARG A 243 3.02 -2.00 -14.11
C ARG A 243 2.11 -2.93 -13.30
N LEU A 244 1.31 -2.39 -12.37
CA LEU A 244 0.27 -3.20 -11.71
C LEU A 244 -0.80 -3.64 -12.70
N GLY A 245 -1.16 -2.76 -13.62
CA GLY A 245 -2.09 -3.02 -14.71
C GLY A 245 -1.69 -4.21 -15.57
N GLU A 246 -0.41 -4.30 -15.95
CA GLU A 246 0.10 -5.44 -16.73
C GLU A 246 -0.16 -6.77 -16.01
N LEU A 247 0.06 -6.81 -14.68
CA LEU A 247 -0.25 -7.99 -13.86
C LEU A 247 -1.77 -8.22 -13.72
N ILE A 248 -2.56 -7.15 -13.60
CA ILE A 248 -4.03 -7.23 -13.52
C ILE A 248 -4.62 -7.83 -14.80
N VAL A 249 -4.06 -7.53 -15.98
CA VAL A 249 -4.49 -8.13 -17.25
C VAL A 249 -4.33 -9.65 -17.22
N GLU A 250 -3.26 -10.17 -16.61
CA GLU A 250 -3.07 -11.61 -16.44
C GLU A 250 -4.13 -12.28 -15.53
N LEU A 251 -4.77 -11.50 -14.65
CA LEU A 251 -5.86 -11.99 -13.80
C LEU A 251 -7.17 -12.18 -14.59
N LYS A 252 -7.26 -11.68 -15.82
CA LYS A 252 -8.44 -11.74 -16.70
C LYS A 252 -9.71 -11.10 -16.13
N PHE A 253 -9.58 -10.29 -15.08
CA PHE A 253 -10.70 -9.52 -14.52
C PHE A 253 -10.87 -8.23 -15.32
N ASN A 254 -11.69 -8.29 -16.38
CA ASN A 254 -11.94 -7.15 -17.27
C ASN A 254 -12.28 -5.86 -16.51
N THR A 255 -13.08 -5.95 -15.44
CA THR A 255 -13.44 -4.81 -14.59
C THR A 255 -12.22 -4.12 -13.96
N PHE A 256 -11.21 -4.88 -13.51
CA PHE A 256 -10.03 -4.30 -12.87
C PHE A 256 -9.08 -3.69 -13.89
N VAL A 257 -8.98 -4.29 -15.08
CA VAL A 257 -8.23 -3.72 -16.20
C VAL A 257 -8.87 -2.40 -16.62
N MET A 258 -10.19 -2.35 -16.77
CA MET A 258 -10.92 -1.12 -17.10
C MET A 258 -10.69 -0.03 -16.05
N HIS A 259 -10.75 -0.36 -14.75
CA HIS A 259 -10.43 0.60 -13.70
C HIS A 259 -9.00 1.14 -13.82
N THR A 260 -8.02 0.28 -14.14
CA THR A 260 -6.63 0.70 -14.31
C THR A 260 -6.46 1.65 -15.50
N ILE A 261 -7.10 1.33 -16.63
CA ILE A 261 -7.11 2.17 -17.83
C ILE A 261 -7.74 3.53 -17.51
N GLN A 262 -8.90 3.55 -16.85
CA GLN A 262 -9.58 4.78 -16.46
C GLN A 262 -8.74 5.62 -15.48
N SER A 263 -8.05 4.98 -14.53
CA SER A 263 -7.13 5.67 -13.63
C SER A 263 -5.99 6.37 -14.37
N LEU A 264 -5.38 5.71 -15.35
CA LEU A 264 -4.33 6.30 -16.19
C LEU A 264 -4.90 7.41 -17.08
N GLU A 265 -6.08 7.22 -17.66
CA GLU A 265 -6.77 8.21 -18.49
C GLU A 265 -6.98 9.52 -17.74
N GLU A 266 -7.58 9.45 -16.55
CA GLU A 266 -7.89 10.61 -15.70
C GLU A 266 -6.62 11.35 -15.26
N ILE A 267 -5.56 10.63 -14.91
CA ILE A 267 -4.26 11.25 -14.60
C ILE A 267 -3.68 11.91 -15.86
N GLY A 268 -3.76 11.23 -17.01
CA GLY A 268 -3.29 11.73 -18.31
C GLY A 268 -3.96 13.02 -18.75
N LYS A 269 -5.29 13.12 -18.59
CA LYS A 269 -6.08 14.34 -18.90
C LYS A 269 -5.64 15.56 -18.10
N THR A 270 -5.15 15.33 -16.89
CA THR A 270 -4.58 16.39 -16.05
C THR A 270 -3.13 16.67 -16.44
N ALA A 271 -2.32 15.63 -16.60
CA ALA A 271 -0.89 15.73 -16.88
C ALA A 271 -0.58 16.38 -18.25
N VAL A 272 -1.39 16.11 -19.28
CA VAL A 272 -1.21 16.63 -20.66
C VAL A 272 -1.20 18.15 -20.77
N LYS A 273 -1.63 18.86 -19.72
CA LYS A 273 -1.61 20.32 -19.69
C LYS A 273 -0.24 20.87 -19.29
N ASN A 274 0.56 20.10 -18.54
CA ASN A 274 1.74 20.62 -17.83
C ASN A 274 2.98 19.71 -17.91
N PHE A 275 2.84 18.42 -18.22
CA PHE A 275 3.89 17.40 -18.03
C PHE A 275 4.03 16.47 -19.23
N GLU A 276 4.81 16.88 -20.24
CA GLU A 276 5.00 16.08 -21.45
C GLU A 276 5.55 14.67 -21.13
N ASP A 277 6.53 14.57 -20.23
CA ASP A 277 7.14 13.29 -19.84
C ASP A 277 6.12 12.36 -19.15
N VAL A 278 5.33 12.89 -18.22
CA VAL A 278 4.28 12.11 -17.55
C VAL A 278 3.22 11.67 -18.56
N THR A 279 2.80 12.55 -19.47
CA THR A 279 1.85 12.22 -20.53
C THR A 279 2.40 11.11 -21.42
N TRP A 280 3.68 11.17 -21.80
CA TRP A 280 4.35 10.11 -22.55
C TRP A 280 4.23 8.77 -21.83
N TRP A 281 4.49 8.73 -20.52
CA TRP A 281 4.35 7.50 -19.73
C TRP A 281 2.91 7.00 -19.64
N VAL A 282 1.93 7.90 -19.53
CA VAL A 282 0.51 7.51 -19.54
C VAL A 282 0.16 6.84 -20.86
N VAL A 283 0.51 7.44 -22.01
CA VAL A 283 0.17 6.88 -23.33
C VAL A 283 0.95 5.60 -23.62
N PHE A 284 2.17 5.48 -23.10
CA PHE A 284 2.93 4.23 -23.15
C PHE A 284 2.18 3.11 -22.41
N TYR A 285 1.80 3.32 -21.15
CA TYR A 285 1.13 2.27 -20.37
C TYR A 285 -0.28 1.98 -20.86
N LEU A 286 -1.06 2.98 -21.31
CA LEU A 286 -2.36 2.74 -21.94
C LEU A 286 -2.22 1.87 -23.20
N GLY A 287 -1.21 2.14 -24.04
CA GLY A 287 -0.87 1.30 -25.19
C GLY A 287 -0.53 -0.13 -24.79
N ARG A 288 0.32 -0.29 -23.76
CA ARG A 288 0.74 -1.60 -23.28
C ARG A 288 -0.42 -2.41 -22.70
N LEU A 289 -1.29 -1.77 -21.91
CA LEU A 289 -2.49 -2.40 -21.37
C LEU A 289 -3.48 -2.77 -22.47
N GLY A 290 -3.65 -1.93 -23.49
CA GLY A 290 -4.48 -2.25 -24.66
C GLY A 290 -3.95 -3.46 -25.44
N GLU A 291 -2.64 -3.50 -25.69
CA GLU A 291 -1.96 -4.62 -26.37
C GLU A 291 -2.13 -5.93 -25.60
N LEU A 292 -1.83 -5.93 -24.29
CA LEU A 292 -1.99 -7.10 -23.43
C LEU A 292 -3.46 -7.53 -23.31
N SER A 293 -4.39 -6.58 -23.23
CA SER A 293 -5.83 -6.86 -23.18
C SER A 293 -6.30 -7.53 -24.46
N ALA A 294 -5.82 -7.08 -25.62
CA ALA A 294 -6.11 -7.72 -26.89
C ALA A 294 -5.57 -9.15 -26.92
N GLY A 295 -4.35 -9.35 -26.44
CA GLY A 295 -3.71 -10.67 -26.25
C GLY A 295 -4.55 -11.64 -25.40
N GLN A 296 -5.26 -11.11 -24.40
CA GLN A 296 -6.17 -11.87 -23.54
C GLN A 296 -7.61 -11.91 -24.04
N LYS A 297 -7.90 -11.40 -25.24
CA LYS A 297 -9.24 -11.30 -25.85
C LYS A 297 -10.24 -10.50 -25.00
N LEU A 298 -9.75 -9.50 -24.27
CA LEU A 298 -10.56 -8.58 -23.47
C LEU A 298 -10.99 -7.39 -24.35
N GLU A 299 -12.00 -7.59 -25.21
CA GLU A 299 -12.46 -6.58 -26.19
C GLU A 299 -12.75 -5.22 -25.53
N TYR A 300 -13.53 -5.21 -24.44
CA TYR A 300 -13.93 -3.98 -23.77
C TYR A 300 -12.75 -3.20 -23.18
N ALA A 301 -11.79 -3.88 -22.55
CA ALA A 301 -10.59 -3.23 -22.04
C ALA A 301 -9.71 -2.71 -23.18
N THR A 302 -9.58 -3.47 -24.27
CA THR A 302 -8.83 -3.06 -25.46
C THR A 302 -9.46 -1.81 -26.08
N LEU A 303 -10.79 -1.81 -26.25
CA LEU A 303 -11.54 -0.67 -26.76
C LEU A 303 -11.39 0.54 -25.84
N GLN A 304 -11.53 0.37 -24.52
CA GLN A 304 -11.34 1.46 -23.57
C GLN A 304 -9.94 2.08 -23.70
N ALA A 305 -8.88 1.26 -23.79
CA ALA A 305 -7.52 1.75 -23.97
C ALA A 305 -7.39 2.60 -25.25
N THR A 306 -8.00 2.18 -26.36
CA THR A 306 -7.98 2.96 -27.61
C THR A 306 -8.71 4.31 -27.49
N ILE A 307 -9.83 4.35 -26.77
CA ILE A 307 -10.59 5.58 -26.52
C ILE A 307 -9.77 6.53 -25.63
N SER A 308 -9.19 6.03 -24.54
CA SER A 308 -8.35 6.82 -23.64
C SER A 308 -7.11 7.39 -24.37
N LEU A 309 -6.49 6.59 -25.25
CA LEU A 309 -5.39 7.03 -26.11
C LEU A 309 -5.82 8.11 -27.10
N GLU A 310 -6.99 7.97 -27.76
CA GLU A 310 -7.51 9.00 -28.66
C GLU A 310 -7.67 10.34 -27.94
N GLU A 311 -8.28 10.33 -26.77
CA GLU A 311 -8.59 11.54 -26.03
C GLU A 311 -7.31 12.26 -25.58
N ILE A 312 -6.37 11.54 -24.95
CA ILE A 312 -5.10 12.13 -24.53
C ILE A 312 -4.26 12.57 -25.74
N GLY A 313 -4.22 11.77 -26.80
CA GLY A 313 -3.46 12.09 -28.01
C GLY A 313 -3.96 13.33 -28.73
N LYS A 314 -5.28 13.54 -28.78
CA LYS A 314 -5.87 14.76 -29.32
C LYS A 314 -5.44 15.97 -28.49
N THR A 315 -5.57 15.89 -27.16
CA THR A 315 -5.17 16.99 -26.28
C THR A 315 -3.66 17.25 -26.35
N ALA A 316 -2.83 16.21 -26.44
CA ALA A 316 -1.38 16.35 -26.63
C ALA A 316 -1.06 17.10 -27.93
N THR A 317 -1.79 16.79 -29.01
CA THR A 317 -1.64 17.49 -30.31
C THR A 317 -2.05 18.95 -30.21
N GLU A 318 -3.18 19.25 -29.55
CA GLU A 318 -3.64 20.63 -29.30
C GLU A 318 -2.61 21.44 -28.49
N HIS A 319 -1.89 20.81 -27.56
CA HIS A 319 -0.84 21.41 -26.74
C HIS A 319 0.56 21.34 -27.38
N LYS A 320 0.69 20.80 -28.60
CA LYS A 320 1.97 20.60 -29.32
C LYS A 320 2.99 19.78 -28.53
N LEU A 321 2.53 18.77 -27.78
CA LEU A 321 3.37 17.80 -27.07
C LEU A 321 3.78 16.68 -28.01
N GLU A 322 4.78 16.94 -28.82
CA GLU A 322 5.09 16.13 -29.99
C GLU A 322 5.54 14.71 -29.62
N HIS A 323 6.32 14.54 -28.55
CA HIS A 323 6.75 13.21 -28.11
C HIS A 323 5.56 12.37 -27.63
N ALA A 324 4.63 12.98 -26.89
CA ALA A 324 3.41 12.31 -26.43
C ALA A 324 2.45 11.98 -27.58
N THR A 325 2.30 12.88 -28.56
CA THR A 325 1.48 12.63 -29.76
C THR A 325 2.02 11.46 -30.57
N TRP A 326 3.33 11.42 -30.80
CA TRP A 326 3.95 10.30 -31.53
C TRP A 326 3.81 8.98 -30.78
N GLN A 327 4.11 9.00 -29.47
CA GLN A 327 3.95 7.81 -28.64
C GLN A 327 2.50 7.31 -28.63
N THR A 328 1.52 8.21 -28.68
CA THR A 328 0.11 7.82 -28.81
C THR A 328 -0.15 7.07 -30.12
N ILE A 329 0.38 7.56 -31.25
CA ILE A 329 0.21 6.90 -32.54
C ILE A 329 0.91 5.53 -32.55
N ASP A 330 2.11 5.42 -31.98
CA ASP A 330 2.81 4.14 -31.83
C ASP A 330 2.03 3.15 -30.96
N SER A 331 1.57 3.60 -29.79
CA SER A 331 0.72 2.83 -28.88
C SER A 331 -0.55 2.35 -29.58
N LEU A 332 -1.27 3.22 -30.31
CA LEU A 332 -2.46 2.84 -31.06
C LEU A 332 -2.16 1.83 -32.18
N LYS A 333 -1.02 1.95 -32.88
CA LYS A 333 -0.60 0.96 -33.89
C LYS A 333 -0.37 -0.41 -33.26
N LYS A 334 0.28 -0.47 -32.09
CA LYS A 334 0.50 -1.72 -31.33
C LYS A 334 -0.83 -2.35 -30.93
N VAL A 335 -1.73 -1.57 -30.34
CA VAL A 335 -3.07 -2.05 -29.93
C VAL A 335 -3.86 -2.53 -31.15
N ARG A 336 -3.86 -1.78 -32.26
CA ARG A 336 -4.54 -2.16 -33.51
C ARG A 336 -4.02 -3.51 -34.04
N ASN A 337 -2.70 -3.70 -34.08
CA ASN A 337 -2.11 -4.93 -34.59
C ASN A 337 -2.51 -6.13 -33.71
N ALA A 338 -2.39 -5.99 -32.39
CA ALA A 338 -2.81 -7.04 -31.45
C ALA A 338 -4.33 -7.33 -31.54
N ALA A 339 -5.15 -6.29 -31.71
CA ALA A 339 -6.59 -6.44 -31.93
C ALA A 339 -6.89 -7.19 -33.23
N ALA A 340 -6.18 -6.88 -34.32
CA ALA A 340 -6.31 -7.59 -35.60
C ALA A 340 -5.91 -9.07 -35.49
N GLU A 341 -4.80 -9.37 -34.81
CA GLU A 341 -4.32 -10.74 -34.57
C GLU A 341 -5.33 -11.60 -33.79
N HIS A 342 -6.14 -10.96 -32.96
CA HIS A 342 -7.14 -11.62 -32.11
C HIS A 342 -8.59 -11.41 -32.56
N GLU A 343 -8.81 -10.91 -33.78
CA GLU A 343 -10.14 -10.70 -34.38
C GLU A 343 -11.06 -9.76 -33.57
N LEU A 344 -10.46 -8.82 -32.85
CA LEU A 344 -11.10 -7.81 -32.00
C LEU A 344 -11.50 -6.59 -32.84
N GLU A 345 -12.52 -6.77 -33.67
CA GLU A 345 -12.84 -5.87 -34.78
C GLU A 345 -13.24 -4.46 -34.33
N HIS A 346 -13.97 -4.31 -33.22
CA HIS A 346 -14.38 -2.99 -32.73
C HIS A 346 -13.18 -2.19 -32.22
N ALA A 347 -12.32 -2.82 -31.40
CA ALA A 347 -11.09 -2.19 -30.94
C ALA A 347 -10.12 -1.87 -32.09
N ARG A 348 -10.01 -2.76 -33.09
CA ARG A 348 -9.18 -2.52 -34.29
C ARG A 348 -9.67 -1.30 -35.08
N GLN A 349 -10.96 -1.24 -35.39
CA GLN A 349 -11.56 -0.13 -36.13
C GLN A 349 -11.44 1.19 -35.35
N GLN A 350 -11.67 1.15 -34.03
CA GLN A 350 -11.50 2.32 -33.17
C GLN A 350 -10.06 2.82 -33.24
N ALA A 351 -9.06 1.94 -33.08
CA ALA A 351 -7.65 2.32 -33.15
C ALA A 351 -7.27 2.93 -34.51
N GLU A 352 -7.76 2.38 -35.63
CA GLU A 352 -7.54 2.93 -36.98
C GLU A 352 -8.10 4.33 -37.13
N HIS A 353 -9.33 4.52 -36.64
CA HIS A 353 -9.99 5.81 -36.65
C HIS A 353 -9.26 6.83 -35.77
N SER A 354 -8.83 6.45 -34.56
CA SER A 354 -8.08 7.31 -33.65
C SER A 354 -6.72 7.73 -34.25
N ILE A 355 -5.99 6.80 -34.88
CA ILE A 355 -4.72 7.11 -35.56
C ILE A 355 -4.93 8.15 -36.66
N LYS A 356 -5.96 7.97 -37.50
CA LYS A 356 -6.26 8.90 -38.59
C LYS A 356 -6.54 10.30 -38.04
N LYS A 357 -7.42 10.41 -37.04
CA LYS A 357 -7.76 11.69 -36.40
C LYS A 357 -6.56 12.42 -35.82
N ILE A 358 -5.71 11.72 -35.07
CA ILE A 358 -4.53 12.34 -34.45
C ILE A 358 -3.53 12.80 -35.53
N LYS A 359 -3.33 12.01 -36.57
CA LYS A 359 -2.47 12.39 -37.70
C LYS A 359 -2.98 13.62 -38.46
N GLU A 360 -4.27 13.68 -38.74
CA GLU A 360 -4.89 14.85 -39.42
C GLU A 360 -4.78 16.13 -38.56
N ALA A 361 -4.78 15.99 -37.23
CA ALA A 361 -4.62 17.10 -36.31
C ALA A 361 -3.14 17.52 -36.12
N ALA A 362 -2.19 16.64 -36.38
CA ALA A 362 -0.77 16.90 -36.24
C ALA A 362 -0.18 17.51 -37.53
N ASP A 363 0.68 18.52 -37.40
CA ASP A 363 1.32 19.17 -38.56
C ASP A 363 2.33 18.21 -39.23
N GLU A 364 1.95 17.62 -40.37
CA GLU A 364 2.64 16.49 -41.02
C GLU A 364 4.13 16.73 -41.32
N GLU A 365 4.55 17.97 -41.57
CA GLU A 365 5.96 18.29 -41.89
C GLU A 365 6.86 18.24 -40.64
N ARG A 366 6.39 18.75 -39.50
CA ARG A 366 7.08 18.65 -38.22
C ARG A 366 7.05 17.21 -37.69
N PHE A 367 5.99 16.47 -38.04
CA PHE A 367 5.80 15.07 -37.72
C PHE A 367 6.86 14.14 -38.34
N LYS A 368 7.26 14.37 -39.60
CA LYS A 368 8.31 13.59 -40.28
C LYS A 368 9.67 13.75 -39.62
N PHE A 369 10.02 14.98 -39.20
CA PHE A 369 11.30 15.27 -38.55
C PHE A 369 11.46 14.49 -37.23
N ILE A 370 10.39 14.38 -36.44
CA ILE A 370 10.41 13.69 -35.14
C ILE A 370 10.41 12.17 -35.31
N GLU A 371 9.75 11.64 -36.35
CA GLU A 371 9.83 10.23 -36.70
C GLU A 371 11.28 9.85 -37.07
N GLU A 372 11.99 10.71 -37.81
CA GLU A 372 13.42 10.54 -38.11
C GLU A 372 14.30 10.62 -36.84
N GLU A 373 14.02 11.56 -35.93
CA GLU A 373 14.76 11.72 -34.67
C GLU A 373 14.59 10.51 -33.73
N MET A 374 13.37 9.99 -33.58
CA MET A 374 13.08 8.81 -32.75
C MET A 374 13.70 7.52 -33.32
N VAL A 375 13.69 7.36 -34.65
CA VAL A 375 14.38 6.26 -35.33
C VAL A 375 15.89 6.37 -35.13
N GLU A 376 16.46 7.57 -35.23
CA GLU A 376 17.87 7.84 -35.00
C GLU A 376 18.27 7.53 -33.54
N LYS A 377 17.46 7.94 -32.56
CA LYS A 377 17.69 7.63 -31.13
C LYS A 377 17.66 6.12 -30.88
N SER A 378 16.66 5.42 -31.42
CA SER A 378 16.55 3.96 -31.30
C SER A 378 17.73 3.25 -31.97
N ARG A 379 18.22 3.78 -33.11
CA ARG A 379 19.40 3.24 -33.79
C ARG A 379 20.66 3.42 -32.93
N LYS A 380 20.87 4.59 -32.32
CA LYS A 380 21.99 4.84 -31.42
C LYS A 380 21.97 3.95 -30.18
N GLU A 381 20.81 3.78 -29.55
CA GLU A 381 20.67 2.87 -28.40
C GLU A 381 20.98 1.42 -28.79
N MET A 382 20.58 1.00 -30.00
CA MET A 382 20.88 -0.33 -30.52
C MET A 382 22.35 -0.50 -30.91
N GLU A 383 23.00 0.54 -31.45
CA GLU A 383 24.44 0.57 -31.72
C GLU A 383 25.26 0.48 -30.42
N GLU A 384 24.88 1.23 -29.38
CA GLU A 384 25.52 1.14 -28.06
C GLU A 384 25.34 -0.23 -27.41
N ALA A 385 24.15 -0.83 -27.53
CA ALA A 385 23.89 -2.18 -27.03
C ALA A 385 24.74 -3.23 -27.77
N LEU A 386 24.88 -3.10 -29.09
CA LEU A 386 25.74 -3.94 -29.92
C LEU A 386 27.22 -3.80 -29.56
N GLU A 387 27.68 -2.59 -29.27
CA GLU A 387 29.08 -2.35 -28.90
C GLU A 387 29.40 -2.96 -27.52
N LYS A 388 28.49 -2.83 -26.55
CA LYS A 388 28.58 -3.51 -25.25
C LYS A 388 28.60 -5.04 -25.39
N LEU A 389 27.83 -5.60 -26.32
CA LEU A 389 27.83 -7.04 -26.61
C LEU A 389 29.15 -7.52 -27.23
N LYS A 390 29.76 -6.74 -28.13
CA LYS A 390 31.08 -7.07 -28.72
C LYS A 390 32.20 -7.03 -27.68
N GLU A 391 32.18 -6.04 -26.78
CA GLU A 391 33.11 -5.95 -25.64
C GLU A 391 33.03 -7.21 -24.77
N LEU A 392 31.81 -7.66 -24.42
CA LEU A 392 31.59 -8.90 -23.66
C LEU A 392 32.13 -10.16 -24.37
N HIS A 393 31.99 -10.24 -25.70
CA HIS A 393 32.49 -11.38 -26.49
C HIS A 393 34.02 -11.39 -26.64
N LYS A 394 34.67 -10.24 -26.50
CA LYS A 394 36.14 -10.09 -26.49
C LYS A 394 36.75 -10.58 -25.16
N TYR A 395 36.00 -10.51 -24.07
CA TYR A 395 36.39 -11.06 -22.76
C TYR A 395 36.07 -12.54 -22.57
N SER A 396 35.19 -13.13 -23.39
CA SER A 396 34.85 -14.57 -23.34
C SER A 396 35.67 -15.44 -24.32
N SER A 397 36.61 -14.84 -25.05
CA SER A 397 37.49 -15.53 -26.04
C SER A 397 38.97 -15.56 -25.64
N VAL A 398 39.25 -15.29 -24.36
CA VAL A 398 40.50 -15.60 -23.65
C VAL A 398 40.18 -16.66 -22.61
#